data_AF-A0A7C1NHJ1-F1
#
_entry.id   AF-A0A7C1NHJ1-F1
#
_cell.length_a   1.000
_cell.length_b   1.000
_cell.length_c   1.000
_cell.angle_alpha   90.00
_cell.angle_beta   90.00
_cell.angle_gamma   90.00
#
_symmetry.space_group_name_H-M   'P 1'
#
loop_
_entity.id
_entity.type
_entity.pdbx_description
1 polymer ?
#
loop_
_entity_poly.entity_id
_entity_poly.type
_entity_poly.pdbx_seq_one_letter_code
_entity_poly.pdbx_strand_id
1 'polypeptide(L)'
;MNEKTICIICEKDAEKSGVQGKDGYLAECATCGKYFLASPELFEGSYTGMPREKKAMISAYTRERFEHGREPPVLGYPDEDIITEYENKIAAEKLENLIWYTRKKSPQFGDSVFLEAKKDYPITYSLSPEGFTEILDDAIGQKLIESAESGFKLTEKGWTIGTELMERE
;
A
#
# COMPACT_ATOMS: atom_id res chain seq x y z
N MET A 1 -23.78 -0.14 7.74
CA MET A 1 -23.77 -1.62 7.79
C MET A 1 -22.63 -2.05 6.91
N ASN A 2 -21.64 -2.75 7.46
CA ASN A 2 -20.50 -3.23 6.67
C ASN A 2 -20.85 -4.61 6.10
N GLU A 3 -20.65 -4.78 4.79
CA GLU A 3 -20.88 -6.03 4.09
C GLU A 3 -19.53 -6.62 3.67
N LYS A 4 -19.34 -7.92 3.93
CA LYS A 4 -18.15 -8.63 3.44
C LYS A 4 -18.26 -8.81 1.93
N THR A 5 -17.19 -8.48 1.23
CA THR A 5 -17.12 -8.48 -0.23
C THR A 5 -15.71 -8.82 -0.70
N ILE A 6 -15.53 -8.91 -2.01
CA ILE A 6 -14.22 -8.90 -2.65
C ILE A 6 -13.81 -7.46 -3.00
N CYS A 7 -12.53 -7.13 -2.79
CA CYS A 7 -11.89 -5.90 -3.23
C CYS A 7 -11.72 -5.90 -4.76
N ILE A 8 -12.22 -4.86 -5.43
CA ILE A 8 -12.16 -4.78 -6.89
C ILE A 8 -10.74 -4.54 -7.46
N ILE A 9 -9.79 -4.16 -6.60
CA ILE A 9 -8.40 -3.90 -6.97
C ILE A 9 -7.56 -5.18 -6.87
N CYS A 10 -7.54 -5.81 -5.68
CA CYS A 10 -6.65 -6.94 -5.40
C CYS A 10 -7.36 -8.30 -5.26
N GLU A 11 -8.68 -8.34 -5.45
CA GLU A 11 -9.49 -9.58 -5.45
C GLU A 11 -9.45 -10.37 -4.14
N LYS A 12 -9.13 -9.71 -3.01
CA LYS A 12 -9.17 -10.28 -1.67
C LYS A 12 -10.37 -9.82 -0.88
N ASP A 13 -10.63 -10.47 0.24
CA ASP A 13 -11.65 -10.05 1.19
C ASP A 13 -11.49 -8.58 1.59
N ALA A 14 -12.62 -7.89 1.62
CA ALA A 14 -12.76 -6.50 1.98
C ALA A 14 -14.12 -6.27 2.67
N GLU A 15 -14.26 -5.10 3.29
CA GLU A 15 -15.53 -4.59 3.78
C GLU A 15 -16.01 -3.44 2.88
N LYS A 16 -17.27 -3.45 2.50
CA LYS A 16 -17.94 -2.34 1.80
C LYS A 16 -18.92 -1.67 2.76
N SER A 17 -18.97 -0.34 2.71
CA SER A 17 -19.98 0.45 3.41
C SER A 17 -20.51 1.57 2.52
N GLY A 18 -21.83 1.76 2.50
CA GLY A 18 -22.45 2.88 1.80
C GLY A 18 -22.11 4.21 2.47
N VAL A 19 -21.97 5.27 1.66
CA VAL A 19 -21.70 6.62 2.17
C VAL A 19 -22.96 7.48 2.02
N GLN A 20 -23.46 8.02 3.13
CA GLN A 20 -24.71 8.80 3.13
C GLN A 20 -24.60 10.00 2.17
N GLY A 21 -25.58 10.13 1.27
CA GLY A 21 -25.64 11.22 0.31
C GLY A 21 -24.67 11.10 -0.89
N LYS A 22 -24.00 9.96 -1.07
CA LYS A 22 -23.17 9.68 -2.24
C LYS A 22 -23.62 8.41 -2.95
N ASP A 23 -23.56 8.44 -4.27
CA ASP A 23 -23.70 7.26 -5.12
C ASP A 23 -22.37 6.50 -5.17
N GLY A 24 -22.23 5.48 -4.33
CA GLY A 24 -21.00 4.69 -4.21
C GLY A 24 -20.80 4.02 -2.86
N TYR A 25 -19.65 3.36 -2.72
CA TYR A 25 -19.26 2.70 -1.48
C TYR A 25 -17.82 3.03 -1.09
N LEU A 26 -17.56 3.06 0.22
CA LEU A 26 -16.22 3.00 0.78
C LEU A 26 -15.83 1.53 0.95
N ALA A 27 -14.69 1.15 0.39
CA ALA A 27 -14.07 -0.15 0.60
C ALA A 27 -12.90 -0.06 1.57
N GLU A 28 -12.77 -1.06 2.43
CA GLU A 28 -11.65 -1.27 3.34
C GLU A 28 -11.06 -2.66 3.10
N CYS A 29 -9.80 -2.71 2.66
CA CYS A 29 -9.08 -3.92 2.31
C CYS A 29 -7.72 -3.96 3.03
N ALA A 30 -7.38 -5.10 3.61
CA ALA A 30 -6.10 -5.27 4.31
C ALA A 30 -4.85 -5.14 3.40
N THR A 31 -5.00 -5.24 2.07
CA THR A 31 -3.92 -5.05 1.10
C THR A 31 -3.94 -3.64 0.51
N CYS A 32 -5.07 -3.18 -0.02
CA CYS A 32 -5.17 -1.88 -0.71
C CYS A 32 -5.43 -0.68 0.23
N GLY A 33 -5.70 -0.90 1.52
CA GLY A 33 -6.15 0.18 2.40
C GLY A 33 -7.59 0.57 2.10
N LYS A 34 -7.86 1.88 2.00
CA LYS A 34 -9.20 2.45 1.83
C LYS A 34 -9.34 3.19 0.52
N TYR A 35 -10.50 3.04 -0.13
CA TYR A 35 -10.88 3.83 -1.31
C TYR A 35 -12.40 3.96 -1.41
N PHE A 36 -12.88 5.01 -2.06
CA PHE A 36 -14.28 5.18 -2.38
C PHE A 36 -14.51 4.88 -3.87
N LEU A 37 -15.38 3.94 -4.22
CA LEU A 37 -15.81 3.74 -5.60
C LEU A 37 -17.09 4.55 -5.84
N ALA A 38 -17.00 5.57 -6.71
CA ALA A 38 -18.16 6.33 -7.19
C ALA A 38 -18.94 5.50 -8.21
N SER A 39 -20.27 5.69 -8.27
CA SER A 39 -21.19 5.07 -9.26
C SER A 39 -20.79 3.64 -9.69
N PRO A 40 -20.86 2.65 -8.78
CA PRO A 40 -20.33 1.30 -8.99
C PRO A 40 -20.86 0.64 -10.26
N GLU A 41 -22.12 0.90 -10.62
CA GLU A 41 -22.77 0.41 -11.84
C GLU A 41 -22.03 0.82 -13.13
N LEU A 42 -21.31 1.94 -13.11
CA LEU A 42 -20.54 2.47 -14.24
C LEU A 42 -19.07 2.01 -14.21
N PHE A 43 -18.47 1.93 -13.02
CA PHE A 43 -17.01 1.84 -12.90
C PHE A 43 -16.48 0.50 -12.42
N GLU A 44 -17.27 -0.32 -11.70
CA GLU A 44 -16.79 -1.60 -11.16
C GLU A 44 -16.30 -2.55 -12.27
N GLY A 45 -16.96 -2.53 -13.43
CA GLY A 45 -16.54 -3.27 -14.62
C GLY A 45 -15.17 -2.85 -15.16
N SER A 46 -14.83 -1.55 -15.09
CA SER A 46 -13.54 -1.04 -15.55
C SER A 46 -12.39 -1.56 -14.71
N TYR A 47 -12.57 -1.66 -13.39
CA TYR A 47 -11.55 -2.21 -12.50
C TYR A 47 -11.48 -3.73 -12.56
N THR A 48 -12.60 -4.43 -12.60
CA THR A 48 -12.57 -5.91 -12.69
C THR A 48 -11.97 -6.40 -14.00
N GLY A 49 -12.19 -5.70 -15.11
CA GLY A 49 -11.56 -5.98 -16.42
C GLY A 49 -10.14 -5.43 -16.59
N MET A 50 -9.61 -4.67 -15.62
CA MET A 50 -8.28 -4.05 -15.72
C MET A 50 -7.16 -5.10 -15.55
N PRO A 51 -6.07 -5.02 -16.34
CA PRO A 51 -4.89 -5.85 -16.16
C PRO A 51 -4.35 -5.77 -14.73
N ARG A 52 -3.87 -6.92 -14.22
CA ARG A 52 -3.41 -7.04 -12.84
C ARG A 52 -2.30 -6.05 -12.49
N GLU A 53 -1.41 -5.77 -13.45
CA GLU A 53 -0.28 -4.88 -13.29
C GLU A 53 -0.74 -3.45 -13.00
N LYS A 54 -1.72 -2.96 -13.77
CA LYS A 54 -2.33 -1.63 -13.56
C LYS A 54 -3.10 -1.57 -12.24
N LYS A 55 -3.83 -2.64 -11.88
CA LYS A 55 -4.49 -2.73 -10.57
C LYS A 55 -3.49 -2.69 -9.41
N ALA A 56 -2.31 -3.27 -9.57
CA ALA A 56 -1.27 -3.20 -8.54
C ALA A 56 -0.80 -1.75 -8.30
N MET A 57 -0.75 -0.91 -9.34
CA MET A 57 -0.43 0.53 -9.19
C MET A 57 -1.50 1.28 -8.41
N ILE A 58 -2.77 1.01 -8.70
CA ILE A 58 -3.88 1.59 -7.93
C ILE A 58 -3.87 1.06 -6.49
N SER A 59 -3.53 -0.22 -6.29
CA SER A 59 -3.35 -0.81 -4.95
C SER A 59 -2.23 -0.13 -4.17
N ALA A 60 -1.13 0.21 -4.84
CA ALA A 60 0.00 0.91 -4.26
C ALA A 60 -0.40 2.33 -3.82
N TYR A 61 -1.06 3.07 -4.72
CA TYR A 61 -1.58 4.41 -4.44
C TYR A 61 -2.57 4.44 -3.28
N THR A 62 -3.58 3.59 -3.32
CA THR A 62 -4.61 3.50 -2.26
C THR A 62 -4.00 3.10 -0.92
N ARG A 63 -3.04 2.15 -0.92
CA ARG A 63 -2.34 1.73 0.30
C ARG A 63 -1.46 2.84 0.85
N GLU A 64 -0.72 3.55 0.01
CA GLU A 64 0.07 4.71 0.41
C GLU A 64 -0.85 5.74 1.10
N ARG A 65 -1.91 6.22 0.43
CA ARG A 65 -2.81 7.22 1.03
C ARG A 65 -3.37 6.78 2.37
N PHE A 66 -3.78 5.52 2.48
CA PHE A 66 -4.29 4.94 3.72
C PHE A 66 -3.24 4.96 4.84
N GLU A 67 -2.01 4.54 4.54
CA GLU A 67 -0.95 4.56 5.53
C GLU A 67 -0.57 6.01 5.90
N HIS A 68 -0.53 6.96 4.98
CA HIS A 68 -0.27 8.35 5.35
C HIS A 68 -1.45 9.05 6.06
N GLY A 69 -2.53 8.34 6.40
CA GLY A 69 -3.70 8.91 7.06
C GLY A 69 -4.44 9.95 6.20
N ARG A 70 -4.24 9.91 4.88
CA ARG A 70 -4.88 10.80 3.91
C ARG A 70 -6.30 10.32 3.64
N GLU A 71 -7.15 11.24 3.16
CA GLU A 71 -8.52 10.90 2.75
C GLU A 71 -8.51 9.78 1.69
N PRO A 72 -9.41 8.78 1.81
CA PRO A 72 -9.55 7.71 0.83
C PRO A 72 -9.73 8.30 -0.58
N PRO A 73 -8.92 7.88 -1.57
CA PRO A 73 -9.09 8.37 -2.93
C PRO A 73 -10.44 7.92 -3.50
N VAL A 74 -10.97 8.75 -4.39
CA VAL A 74 -12.19 8.45 -5.15
C VAL A 74 -11.78 7.78 -6.46
N LEU A 75 -12.21 6.55 -6.64
CA LEU A 75 -12.11 5.77 -7.86
C LEU A 75 -13.40 5.96 -8.67
N GLY A 76 -13.27 6.17 -9.98
CA GLY A 76 -14.42 6.49 -10.85
C GLY A 76 -14.11 7.49 -11.97
N TYR A 77 -12.85 7.79 -12.23
CA TYR A 77 -12.37 8.59 -13.37
C TYR A 77 -11.07 7.95 -13.86
N PRO A 78 -10.56 8.25 -15.07
CA PRO A 78 -9.39 7.54 -15.60
C PRO A 78 -8.20 7.70 -14.65
N ASP A 79 -7.82 6.61 -14.00
CA ASP A 79 -6.67 6.52 -13.09
C ASP A 79 -5.33 6.41 -13.87
N GLU A 80 -5.29 6.83 -15.14
CA GLU A 80 -4.12 6.67 -16.01
C GLU A 80 -2.89 7.43 -15.49
N ASP A 81 -3.10 8.63 -14.95
CA ASP A 81 -2.03 9.42 -14.35
C ASP A 81 -1.45 8.72 -13.11
N ILE A 82 -2.32 8.14 -12.26
CA ILE A 82 -1.90 7.39 -11.07
C ILE A 82 -1.15 6.13 -11.49
N ILE A 83 -1.67 5.38 -12.46
CA ILE A 83 -1.01 4.17 -12.98
C ILE A 83 0.38 4.55 -13.50
N THR A 84 0.48 5.59 -14.33
CA THR A 84 1.73 6.04 -14.93
C THR A 84 2.72 6.52 -13.86
N GLU A 85 2.27 7.28 -12.87
CA GLU A 85 3.12 7.74 -11.77
C GLU A 85 3.73 6.56 -11.01
N TYR A 86 2.90 5.58 -10.64
CA TYR A 86 3.33 4.43 -9.84
C TYR A 86 4.16 3.42 -10.63
N GLU A 87 3.93 3.28 -11.94
CA GLU A 87 4.77 2.47 -12.84
C GLU A 87 6.20 3.01 -12.90
N ASN A 88 6.37 4.33 -12.78
CA ASN A 88 7.65 5.00 -12.87
C ASN A 88 8.42 5.08 -11.53
N LYS A 89 7.88 4.52 -10.44
CA LYS A 89 8.56 4.54 -9.14
C LYS A 89 9.88 3.77 -9.21
N ILE A 90 10.98 4.47 -8.93
CA ILE A 90 12.32 3.89 -9.00
C ILE A 90 12.63 3.07 -7.74
N ALA A 91 13.66 2.22 -7.80
CA ALA A 91 14.06 1.36 -6.68
C ALA A 91 14.32 2.14 -5.38
N ALA A 92 14.90 3.35 -5.48
CA ALA A 92 15.14 4.20 -4.33
C ALA A 92 13.83 4.62 -3.63
N GLU A 93 12.80 5.03 -4.37
CA GLU A 93 11.49 5.39 -3.79
C GLU A 93 10.80 4.19 -3.14
N LYS A 94 10.94 3.00 -3.74
CA LYS A 94 10.39 1.75 -3.19
C LYS A 94 11.04 1.39 -1.85
N LEU A 95 12.36 1.54 -1.78
CA LEU A 95 13.14 1.29 -0.59
C LEU A 95 12.85 2.32 0.51
N GLU A 96 12.79 3.61 0.14
CA GLU A 96 12.41 4.68 1.07
C GLU A 96 11.03 4.42 1.67
N ASN A 97 10.04 4.02 0.87
CA ASN A 97 8.70 3.76 1.40
C ASN A 97 8.65 2.52 2.30
N LEU A 98 9.45 1.49 2.04
CA LEU A 98 9.60 0.35 2.96
C LEU A 98 10.16 0.78 4.33
N ILE A 99 11.21 1.61 4.30
CA ILE A 99 11.87 2.11 5.52
C ILE A 99 10.93 3.00 6.29
N TRP A 100 10.26 3.94 5.60
CA TRP A 100 9.23 4.79 6.17
C TRP A 100 8.12 3.97 6.84
N TYR A 101 7.55 3.01 6.12
CA TYR A 101 6.48 2.17 6.63
C TYR A 101 6.91 1.38 7.87
N THR A 102 8.10 0.78 7.82
CA THR A 102 8.67 0.05 8.96
C THR A 102 8.87 0.99 10.15
N ARG A 103 9.43 2.18 9.94
CA ARG A 103 9.63 3.19 10.99
C ARG A 103 8.31 3.61 11.63
N LYS A 104 7.29 3.85 10.81
CA LYS A 104 5.95 4.21 11.26
C LYS A 104 5.32 3.13 12.16
N LYS A 105 5.59 1.84 11.86
CA LYS A 105 5.10 0.71 12.65
C LYS A 105 5.99 0.35 13.85
N SER A 106 7.16 0.98 13.99
CA SER A 106 8.08 0.81 15.13
C SER A 106 7.99 2.03 16.08
N PRO A 107 7.20 1.99 17.17
CA PRO A 107 7.12 3.07 18.15
C PRO A 107 8.47 3.51 18.71
N GLN A 108 9.38 2.55 18.95
CA GLN A 108 10.71 2.77 19.51
C GLN A 108 11.79 2.09 18.67
N PHE A 109 13.03 2.56 18.84
CA PHE A 109 14.19 1.94 18.21
C PHE A 109 14.38 0.52 18.74
N GLY A 110 14.57 -0.43 17.83
CA GLY A 110 14.68 -1.85 18.15
C GLY A 110 13.37 -2.63 18.10
N ASP A 111 12.21 -1.95 17.98
CA ASP A 111 10.93 -2.62 17.78
C ASP A 111 10.91 -3.38 16.45
N SER A 112 10.41 -4.61 16.49
CA SER A 112 10.26 -5.47 15.31
C SER A 112 8.84 -5.35 14.74
N VAL A 113 8.76 -5.31 13.41
CA VAL A 113 7.53 -5.21 12.63
C VAL A 113 7.33 -6.48 11.83
N PHE A 114 6.12 -7.03 11.87
CA PHE A 114 5.76 -8.15 11.03
C PHE A 114 5.38 -7.65 9.62
N LEU A 115 6.19 -8.00 8.63
CA LEU A 115 5.97 -7.68 7.22
C LEU A 115 5.54 -8.93 6.46
N GLU A 116 4.37 -8.88 5.84
CA GLU A 116 3.80 -10.00 5.10
C GLU A 116 3.77 -9.70 3.61
N ALA A 117 4.70 -10.26 2.83
CA ALA A 117 4.80 -9.99 1.39
C ALA A 117 3.45 -10.13 0.64
N LYS A 118 2.62 -11.12 1.02
CA LYS A 118 1.28 -11.29 0.43
C LYS A 118 0.37 -10.08 0.62
N LYS A 119 0.48 -9.38 1.73
CA LYS A 119 -0.41 -8.27 2.14
C LYS A 119 0.22 -6.90 1.89
N ASP A 120 1.53 -6.80 2.10
CA ASP A 120 2.27 -5.55 2.23
C ASP A 120 3.04 -5.18 0.96
N TYR A 121 3.00 -6.00 -0.10
CA TYR A 121 3.63 -5.67 -1.37
C TYR A 121 3.26 -4.29 -1.98
N PRO A 122 2.05 -3.72 -1.77
CA PRO A 122 1.75 -2.40 -2.32
C PRO A 122 2.56 -1.27 -1.68
N ILE A 123 3.10 -1.48 -0.47
CA ILE A 123 3.93 -0.46 0.23
C ILE A 123 5.23 -0.21 -0.52
N THR A 124 5.79 -1.20 -1.20
CA THR A 124 6.99 -1.01 -2.04
C THR A 124 6.65 -0.74 -3.50
N TYR A 125 5.40 -0.37 -3.79
CA TYR A 125 4.90 -0.18 -5.14
C TYR A 125 5.18 -1.39 -6.05
N SER A 126 5.23 -2.59 -5.46
CA SER A 126 5.55 -3.82 -6.18
C SER A 126 4.31 -4.38 -6.88
N LEU A 127 4.51 -5.10 -7.98
CA LEU A 127 3.43 -5.76 -8.71
C LEU A 127 2.94 -7.03 -8.00
N SER A 128 3.79 -7.62 -7.17
CA SER A 128 3.57 -8.91 -6.55
C SER A 128 4.35 -9.06 -5.24
N PRO A 129 4.03 -10.10 -4.44
CA PRO A 129 4.79 -10.44 -3.25
C PRO A 129 6.28 -10.69 -3.53
N GLU A 130 6.62 -11.27 -4.68
CA GLU A 130 8.01 -11.54 -5.07
C GLU A 130 8.80 -10.23 -5.24
N GLY A 131 8.22 -9.25 -5.93
CA GLY A 131 8.84 -7.93 -6.07
C GLY A 131 8.92 -7.15 -4.76
N PHE A 132 8.12 -7.48 -3.74
CA PHE A 132 8.30 -6.93 -2.40
C PHE A 132 9.48 -7.59 -1.68
N THR A 133 9.58 -8.92 -1.77
CA THR A 133 10.70 -9.67 -1.19
C THR A 133 12.03 -9.19 -1.74
N GLU A 134 12.13 -8.90 -3.05
CA GLU A 134 13.35 -8.34 -3.64
C GLU A 134 13.77 -6.99 -3.03
N ILE A 135 12.81 -6.09 -2.79
CA ILE A 135 13.08 -4.79 -2.15
C ILE A 135 13.45 -4.97 -0.67
N LEU A 136 12.81 -5.91 0.03
CA LEU A 136 13.14 -6.22 1.41
C LEU A 136 14.54 -6.84 1.53
N ASP A 137 14.90 -7.76 0.66
CA ASP A 137 16.23 -8.38 0.61
C ASP A 137 17.31 -7.35 0.27
N ASP A 138 17.03 -6.41 -0.63
CA ASP A 138 17.91 -5.26 -0.90
C ASP A 138 18.08 -4.37 0.35
N ALA A 139 17.00 -4.05 1.06
CA ALA A 139 17.06 -3.30 2.32
C ALA A 139 17.93 -4.00 3.38
N ILE A 140 17.84 -5.33 3.45
CA ILE A 140 18.68 -6.16 4.34
C ILE A 140 20.14 -6.16 3.89
N GLY A 141 20.39 -6.34 2.59
CA GLY A 141 21.74 -6.29 2.00
C GLY A 141 22.43 -4.95 2.23
N GLN A 142 21.66 -3.85 2.19
CA GLN A 142 22.12 -2.50 2.49
C GLN A 142 22.23 -2.18 3.99
N LYS A 143 21.92 -3.15 4.86
CA LYS A 143 21.91 -3.03 6.33
C LYS A 143 21.01 -1.90 6.83
N LEU A 144 19.86 -1.71 6.19
CA LEU A 144 18.83 -0.75 6.61
C LEU A 144 17.77 -1.44 7.48
N ILE A 145 17.48 -2.70 7.15
CA ILE A 145 16.60 -3.60 7.90
C ILE A 145 17.41 -4.85 8.28
N GLU A 146 17.06 -5.48 9.39
CA GLU A 146 17.56 -6.79 9.76
C GLU A 146 16.41 -7.70 10.22
N SER A 147 16.53 -8.98 9.92
CA SER A 147 15.59 -10.01 10.39
C SER A 147 15.77 -10.26 11.88
N ALA A 148 14.67 -10.38 12.60
CA ALA A 148 14.58 -10.74 14.02
C ALA A 148 13.61 -11.92 14.20
N GLU A 149 13.61 -12.57 15.36
CA GLU A 149 12.72 -13.72 15.62
C GLU A 149 11.23 -13.40 15.42
N SER A 150 10.82 -12.15 15.70
CA SER A 150 9.43 -11.69 15.64
C SER A 150 9.10 -10.84 14.40
N GLY A 151 10.00 -10.72 13.42
CA GLY A 151 9.77 -9.95 12.21
C GLY A 151 11.03 -9.24 11.71
N PHE A 152 10.90 -7.97 11.37
CA PHE A 152 11.96 -7.13 10.82
C PHE A 152 12.13 -5.87 11.66
N LYS A 153 13.36 -5.47 11.93
CA LYS A 153 13.65 -4.22 12.64
C LYS A 153 14.57 -3.34 11.82
N LEU A 154 14.43 -2.03 12.00
CA LEU A 154 15.37 -1.08 11.42
C LEU A 154 16.70 -1.17 12.16
N THR A 155 17.79 -1.13 11.41
CA THR A 155 19.12 -0.87 11.97
C THR A 155 19.21 0.60 12.40
N GLU A 156 20.29 1.01 13.08
CA GLU A 156 20.52 2.42 13.40
C GLU A 156 20.48 3.31 12.14
N LYS A 157 21.10 2.85 11.04
CA LYS A 157 21.07 3.56 9.75
C LYS A 157 19.65 3.67 9.18
N GLY A 158 18.90 2.56 9.18
CA GLY A 158 17.52 2.57 8.71
C GLY A 158 16.61 3.43 9.58
N TRP A 159 16.85 3.47 10.89
CA TRP A 159 16.08 4.27 11.84
C TRP A 159 16.26 5.76 11.61
N THR A 160 17.50 6.22 11.40
CA THR A 160 17.79 7.62 11.08
C THR A 160 17.09 8.04 9.80
N ILE A 161 17.24 7.27 8.72
CA ILE A 161 16.58 7.55 7.43
C ILE A 161 15.06 7.57 7.60
N GLY A 162 14.49 6.56 8.25
CA GLY A 162 13.05 6.49 8.47
C GLY A 162 12.52 7.68 9.29
N THR A 163 13.28 8.15 10.28
CA THR A 163 12.89 9.31 11.08
C THR A 163 12.93 10.60 10.24
N GLU A 164 13.97 10.79 9.42
CA GLU A 164 14.04 11.93 8.49
C GLU A 164 12.90 11.90 7.46
N LEU A 165 12.49 10.72 6.99
CA LEU A 165 11.36 10.58 6.06
C LEU A 165 10.04 10.97 6.72
N MET A 166 9.81 10.53 7.98
CA MET A 166 8.61 10.87 8.75
C MET A 166 8.46 12.39 9.02
N GLU A 167 9.56 13.12 9.10
CA GLU A 167 9.57 14.58 9.35
C GLU A 167 9.26 15.43 8.10
N ARG A 168 9.27 14.83 6.90
CA ARG A 168 8.98 15.52 5.63
C ARG A 168 7.48 15.57 5.28
N GLU A 169 6.64 14.92 6.07
CA GLU A 169 5.17 14.88 5.91
C GLU A 169 4.45 15.98 6.67
#